data_AF-A0A954ICK5-F1
#
_entry.id   AF-A0A954ICK5-F1
#
_cell.length_a   1.000
_cell.length_b   1.000
_cell.length_c   1.000
_cell.angle_alpha   90.00
_cell.angle_beta   90.00
_cell.angle_gamma   90.00
#
_symmetry.space_group_name_H-M   'P 1'
#
loop_
_entity.id
_entity.type
_entity.pdbx_description
1 polymer ?
#
loop_
_entity_poly.entity_id
_entity_poly.type
_entity_poly.pdbx_seq_one_letter_code
_entity_poly.pdbx_strand_id
1 'polypeptide(L)'
;VLLISGTRDSYVTPHVSQQLQETLGPTTRLWLAQQAKHNMARVTQPDEYDLRVLQHVDEVFGSDSALSRGQASVAESDATKDAAVSR
;
A
#
# COMPACT_ATOMS: atom_id res chain seq x y z
N VAL A 1 0.54 -9.66 -8.24
CA VAL A 1 1.82 -9.06 -7.77
C VAL A 1 2.00 -7.70 -8.43
N LEU A 2 2.59 -6.71 -7.74
CA LEU A 2 2.99 -5.43 -8.32
C LEU A 2 4.53 -5.36 -8.46
N LEU A 3 5.02 -5.14 -9.69
CA LEU A 3 6.40 -4.84 -10.01
C LEU A 3 6.57 -3.32 -10.23
N ILE A 4 7.58 -2.72 -9.61
CA ILE A 4 7.92 -1.30 -9.77
C ILE A 4 9.37 -1.20 -10.24
N SER A 5 9.60 -0.60 -11.41
CA SER A 5 10.94 -0.42 -11.98
C SER A 5 11.12 0.98 -12.51
N GLY A 6 12.31 1.56 -12.35
CA GLY A 6 12.62 2.89 -12.89
C GLY A 6 13.07 2.82 -14.34
N THR A 7 12.60 3.73 -15.21
CA THR A 7 12.98 3.71 -16.65
C THR A 7 14.44 4.05 -16.93
N ARG A 8 15.15 4.60 -15.94
CA ARG A 8 16.58 4.93 -16.00
C ARG A 8 17.42 4.04 -15.11
N ASP A 9 16.89 2.92 -14.64
CA ASP A 9 17.67 1.92 -13.92
C ASP A 9 18.70 1.27 -14.87
N SER A 10 19.97 1.44 -14.54
CA SER A 10 21.11 0.86 -15.26
C SER A 10 21.71 -0.34 -14.53
N TYR A 11 21.22 -0.67 -13.33
CA TYR A 11 21.67 -1.82 -12.54
C TYR A 11 20.76 -3.02 -12.77
N VAL A 12 19.44 -2.82 -12.65
CA VAL A 12 18.41 -3.79 -13.07
C VAL A 12 17.57 -3.11 -14.14
N THR A 13 17.88 -3.39 -15.41
CA THR A 13 17.25 -2.65 -16.51
C THR A 13 15.74 -2.93 -16.59
N PRO A 14 14.93 -1.99 -17.08
CA PRO A 14 13.48 -2.16 -17.23
C PRO A 14 13.07 -3.43 -17.98
N HIS A 15 13.92 -3.89 -18.90
CA HIS A 15 13.72 -5.11 -19.67
C HIS A 15 13.57 -6.34 -18.76
N VAL A 16 14.33 -6.44 -17.68
CA VAL A 16 14.23 -7.57 -16.73
C VAL A 16 12.84 -7.61 -16.10
N SER A 17 12.30 -6.45 -15.69
CA SER A 17 10.95 -6.39 -15.10
C SER A 17 9.85 -6.70 -16.11
N GLN A 18 10.04 -6.34 -17.39
CA GLN A 18 9.13 -6.72 -18.49
C GLN A 18 9.13 -8.24 -18.70
N GLN A 19 10.31 -8.87 -18.78
CA GLN A 19 10.42 -10.32 -18.90
C GLN A 19 9.80 -11.04 -17.70
N LEU A 20 9.95 -10.51 -16.48
CA LEU A 20 9.30 -11.04 -15.29
C LEU A 20 7.77 -10.96 -15.39
N GLN A 21 7.23 -9.84 -15.88
CA GLN A 21 5.78 -9.71 -16.09
C GLN A 21 5.27 -10.76 -17.09
N GLU A 22 5.96 -10.93 -18.21
CA GLU A 22 5.62 -11.93 -19.23
C GLU A 22 5.65 -13.35 -18.66
N THR A 23 6.66 -13.66 -17.83
CA THR A 23 6.84 -14.97 -17.20
C THR A 23 5.78 -15.26 -16.13
N LEU A 24 5.42 -14.28 -15.32
CA LEU A 24 4.44 -14.43 -14.23
C LEU A 24 2.99 -14.35 -14.73
N GLY A 25 2.76 -13.82 -15.92
CA GLY A 25 1.46 -13.79 -16.57
C GLY A 25 0.51 -12.68 -16.09
N PRO A 26 -0.78 -12.77 -16.43
CA PRO A 26 -1.72 -11.64 -16.44
C PRO A 26 -2.09 -11.08 -15.06
N THR A 27 -1.82 -11.80 -13.97
CA THR A 27 -2.05 -11.34 -12.60
C THR A 27 -0.91 -10.46 -12.07
N THR A 28 0.14 -10.27 -12.87
CA THR A 28 1.27 -9.40 -12.55
C THR A 28 1.14 -8.07 -13.25
N ARG A 29 1.20 -7.01 -12.45
CA ARG A 29 1.21 -5.62 -12.92
C ARG A 29 2.62 -5.08 -12.89
N LEU A 30 3.02 -4.40 -13.95
CA LEU A 30 4.29 -3.69 -14.04
C LEU A 30 4.03 -2.19 -14.15
N TRP A 31 4.67 -1.42 -13.27
CA TRP A 31 4.77 0.03 -13.41
C TRP A 31 6.21 0.44 -13.71
N LEU A 32 6.38 1.15 -14.82
CA LEU A 32 7.64 1.77 -15.21
C LEU A 32 7.66 3.24 -14.74
N ALA A 33 8.29 3.49 -13.60
CA ALA A 33 8.44 4.80 -13.01
C ALA A 33 9.37 5.66 -13.88
N GLN A 34 8.77 6.59 -14.64
CA GLN A 34 9.50 7.51 -15.51
C GLN A 34 10.59 8.28 -14.75
N GLN A 35 11.75 8.43 -15.41
CA GLN A 35 12.94 9.14 -14.91
C GLN A 35 13.61 8.54 -13.66
N ALA A 36 13.03 7.53 -13.03
CA ALA A 36 13.61 6.91 -11.84
C ALA A 36 14.79 6.01 -12.20
N LYS A 37 15.86 6.11 -11.40
CA LYS A 37 16.99 5.18 -11.36
C LYS A 37 16.69 4.02 -10.40
N HIS A 38 17.67 3.14 -10.22
CA HIS A 38 17.65 2.07 -9.23
C HIS A 38 17.20 2.57 -7.85
N ASN A 39 16.15 1.96 -7.29
CA ASN A 39 15.55 2.30 -6.00
C ASN A 39 15.01 3.74 -5.84
N MET A 40 14.90 4.51 -6.93
CA MET A 40 14.52 5.93 -6.86
C MET A 40 13.05 6.20 -7.20
N ALA A 41 12.21 5.17 -7.41
CA ALA A 41 10.83 5.36 -7.82
C ALA A 41 10.03 6.24 -6.84
N ARG A 42 10.11 5.96 -5.53
CA ARG A 42 9.42 6.75 -4.49
C ARG A 42 9.97 8.17 -4.34
N VAL A 43 11.28 8.37 -4.55
CA VAL A 43 11.88 9.70 -4.47
C VAL A 43 11.53 10.53 -5.70
N THR A 44 11.44 9.91 -6.87
CA THR A 44 11.20 10.58 -8.16
C THR A 44 9.72 10.90 -8.36
N GLN A 45 8.83 10.00 -7.93
CA GLN A 45 7.38 10.11 -8.07
C GLN A 45 6.69 9.65 -6.75
N PRO A 46 6.77 10.45 -5.67
CA PRO A 46 6.30 10.04 -4.35
C PRO A 46 4.80 9.74 -4.30
N ASP A 47 3.98 10.65 -4.81
CA ASP A 47 2.52 10.53 -4.73
C ASP A 47 2.01 9.31 -5.52
N GLU A 48 2.51 9.11 -6.74
CA GLU A 48 2.14 7.97 -7.59
C GLU A 48 2.64 6.64 -7.01
N TYR A 49 3.84 6.64 -6.42
CA TYR A 49 4.38 5.46 -5.75
C TYR A 49 3.48 5.05 -4.59
N ASP A 50 3.16 5.98 -3.69
CA ASP A 50 2.35 5.70 -2.51
C ASP A 50 0.91 5.29 -2.91
N LEU A 51 0.32 5.95 -3.91
CA LEU A 51 -1.00 5.58 -4.48
C LEU A 51 -1.01 4.13 -4.99
N ARG A 52 -0.03 3.74 -5.81
CA ARG A 52 0.02 2.39 -6.41
C ARG A 52 0.24 1.30 -5.37
N VAL A 53 1.06 1.57 -4.36
CA VAL A 53 1.29 0.64 -3.25
C VAL A 53 0.01 0.44 -2.46
N LEU A 54 -0.66 1.53 -2.07
CA LEU A 54 -1.94 1.44 -1.34
C LEU A 54 -3.02 0.73 -2.15
N GLN A 55 -3.14 1.05 -3.45
CA GLN A 55 -4.08 0.37 -4.33
C GLN A 55 -3.76 -1.13 -4.45
N HIS A 56 -2.48 -1.50 -4.54
CA HIS A 56 -2.11 -2.92 -4.58
C HIS A 56 -2.46 -3.65 -3.28
N VAL A 57 -2.21 -3.01 -2.13
CA VAL A 57 -2.59 -3.55 -0.82
C VAL A 57 -4.10 -3.72 -0.71
N ASP A 58 -4.88 -2.72 -1.11
CA ASP A 58 -6.35 -2.78 -1.08
C ASP A 58 -6.90 -3.89 -2.00
N GLU A 59 -6.34 -4.06 -3.19
CA GLU A 59 -6.78 -5.16 -4.07
C GLU A 59 -6.41 -6.55 -3.53
N VAL A 60 -5.28 -6.67 -2.83
CA VAL A 60 -4.82 -7.96 -2.27
C VAL A 60 -5.54 -8.31 -0.97
N PHE A 61 -5.83 -7.32 -0.12
CA PHE A 61 -6.36 -7.54 1.25
C PHE A 61 -7.77 -6.97 1.48
N GLY A 62 -8.21 -5.99 0.69
CA GLY A 62 -9.50 -5.29 0.84
C GLY A 62 -10.73 -6.15 0.56
N SER A 63 -10.55 -7.39 0.08
CA SER A 63 -11.65 -8.35 -0.09
C SER A 63 -12.19 -8.92 1.24
N ASP A 64 -11.54 -8.68 2.39
CA ASP A 64 -12.02 -9.15 3.71
C ASP A 64 -12.97 -8.18 4.42
N SER A 65 -13.20 -6.98 3.88
CA SER A 65 -14.04 -5.95 4.52
C SER A 65 -15.55 -6.16 4.32
N ALA A 66 -15.96 -7.16 3.53
CA ALA A 66 -17.37 -7.49 3.32
C ALA A 66 -18.02 -8.25 4.50
N LEU A 67 -17.25 -8.73 5.48
CA LEU A 67 -17.76 -9.54 6.60
C LEU A 67 -17.65 -8.89 8.00
N SER A 68 -17.26 -7.62 8.14
CA SER A 68 -17.14 -6.96 9.46
C SER A 68 -17.81 -5.59 9.57
N ARG A 69 -18.99 -5.42 8.95
CA ARG A 69 -19.92 -4.31 9.27
C ARG A 69 -21.12 -4.75 10.12
N GLY A 70 -20.91 -5.77 10.95
CA GLY A 70 -21.86 -6.20 11.96
C GLY A 70 -21.28 -6.05 13.36
N GLN A 71 -21.82 -5.07 14.10
CA GLN A 71 -21.75 -4.94 15.56
C GLN A 71 -20.42 -4.48 16.18
N ALA A 72 -20.28 -3.15 16.29
CA ALA A 72 -19.70 -2.55 17.48
C ALA A 72 -20.58 -1.37 17.91
N SER A 73 -21.79 -1.67 18.39
CA SER A 73 -22.46 -0.78 19.34
C SER A 73 -22.15 -1.31 20.73
N VAL A 74 -21.25 -0.64 21.44
CA VAL A 74 -21.26 -0.71 22.90
C VAL A 74 -21.27 0.73 23.39
N ALA A 75 -22.44 1.11 23.89
CA ALA A 75 -22.63 2.24 24.76
C ALA A 75 -22.11 1.89 26.15
N GLU A 76 -21.33 2.78 26.76
CA GLU A 76 -21.14 2.90 28.21
C GLU A 76 -21.10 4.42 28.46
N SER A 77 -22.16 5.09 28.94
CA SER A 77 -22.80 5.08 30.26
C SER A 77 -21.87 5.40 31.43
N ASP A 78 -21.85 6.69 31.76
CA ASP A 78 -21.81 7.32 33.09
C ASP A 78 -21.47 6.42 34.30
N ALA A 79 -20.34 6.73 34.95
CA ALA A 79 -20.07 6.33 36.33
C ALA A 79 -19.44 7.51 37.09
N THR A 80 -20.31 8.19 37.84
CA THR A 80 -19.95 9.11 38.92
C THR A 80 -19.38 8.34 40.11
N LYS A 81 -18.21 8.73 40.65
CA LYS A 81 -17.98 9.07 42.09
C LYS A 81 -16.50 9.11 42.54
N ASP A 82 -16.21 10.18 43.27
CA ASP A 82 -15.33 10.35 44.45
C ASP A 82 -13.83 10.04 44.37
N ALA A 83 -13.00 11.09 44.55
CA ALA A 83 -12.09 11.18 45.71
C ALA A 83 -11.52 12.59 45.88
N ALA A 84 -11.49 13.03 47.14
CA ALA A 84 -11.16 14.36 47.64
C ALA A 84 -9.71 14.81 47.37
N VAL A 85 -9.54 16.13 47.15
CA VAL A 85 -8.25 16.81 47.31
C VAL A 85 -8.42 17.90 48.37
N SER A 86 -7.89 17.61 49.56
CA SER A 86 -7.51 18.62 50.55
C SER A 86 -6.11 19.11 50.22
N ARG A 87 -5.96 20.40 49.91
CA ARG A 87 -4.91 21.31 50.41
C ARG A 87 -5.06 22.70 49.82
#